data_AF-A0AAD7ELU3-F1
#
_entry.id   AF-A0AAD7ELU3-F1
#
_cell.length_a   1.000
_cell.length_b   1.000
_cell.length_c   1.000
_cell.angle_alpha   90.00
_cell.angle_beta   90.00
_cell.angle_gamma   90.00
#
_symmetry.space_group_name_H-M   'P 1'
#
loop_
_entity.id
_entity.type
_entity.pdbx_description
1 polymer ?
#
loop_
_entity_poly.entity_id
_entity_poly.type
_entity_poly.pdbx_seq_one_letter_code
_entity_poly.pdbx_strand_id
1 'polypeptide(L)'
;MSATLLSVAVSALQSGRRSSETCGDPANAVPFYRSYSPTDVDHYYTAGPDFVNRFDSGWPLQGVAGFVFLTQEESTVPFYHIYSRTATDNYYTISTTERDAALKNGYINVTNGDPLTYIYPTQVCGSVPFYKLYNPTKLDNFYTTSESERLDFIASQGYIDVEIAGYVLPATPFHTLFGQ
;
A
#
# COMPACT_ATOMS: atom_id res chain seq x y z
N MET A 1 35.75 -24.30 62.44
CA MET A 1 35.37 -23.09 61.69
C MET A 1 35.06 -23.54 60.27
N SER A 2 33.77 -23.66 59.95
CA SER A 2 33.29 -24.33 58.73
C SER A 2 33.20 -23.32 57.59
N ALA A 3 33.82 -23.63 56.45
CA ALA A 3 33.80 -22.79 55.25
C ALA A 3 32.59 -23.17 54.39
N THR A 4 31.68 -22.21 54.17
CA THR A 4 30.56 -22.36 53.25
C THR A 4 30.93 -21.71 51.92
N LEU A 5 31.17 -22.52 50.90
CA LEU A 5 31.33 -22.06 49.51
C LEU A 5 29.94 -21.75 48.93
N LEU A 6 29.64 -20.47 48.69
CA LEU A 6 28.49 -20.07 47.88
C LEU A 6 28.81 -20.32 46.40
N SER A 7 28.03 -21.19 45.77
CA SER A 7 28.04 -21.39 44.32
C SER A 7 27.29 -20.24 43.66
N VAL A 8 27.95 -19.47 42.80
CA VAL A 8 27.30 -18.46 41.95
C VAL A 8 26.86 -19.15 40.67
N ALA A 9 25.55 -19.26 40.48
CA ALA A 9 24.98 -19.74 39.23
C ALA A 9 25.21 -18.70 38.13
N VAL A 10 25.82 -19.13 37.02
CA VAL A 10 25.91 -18.33 35.79
C VAL A 10 24.57 -18.44 35.08
N SER A 11 23.75 -17.39 35.12
CA SER A 11 22.55 -17.30 34.29
C SER A 11 22.98 -17.14 32.82
N ALA A 12 22.65 -18.14 32.00
CA ALA A 12 22.68 -17.99 30.56
C ALA A 12 21.68 -16.89 30.16
N LEU A 13 22.15 -15.89 29.40
CA LEU A 13 21.27 -14.96 28.69
C LEU A 13 20.47 -15.79 27.67
N GLN A 14 19.25 -16.16 28.03
CA GLN A 14 18.28 -16.60 27.05
C GLN A 14 18.06 -15.42 26.10
N SER A 15 18.57 -15.51 24.88
CA SER A 15 18.16 -14.64 23.78
C SER A 15 16.64 -14.65 23.77
N GLY A 16 16.02 -13.55 24.20
CA GLY A 16 14.58 -13.40 24.16
C GLY A 16 14.13 -13.76 22.75
N ARG A 17 13.25 -14.75 22.63
CA ARG A 17 12.50 -14.93 21.40
C ARG A 17 11.84 -13.59 21.14
N ARG A 18 12.31 -12.88 20.11
CA ARG A 18 11.58 -11.78 19.49
C ARG A 18 10.15 -12.31 19.30
N SER A 19 9.14 -11.59 19.76
CA SER A 19 7.75 -11.86 19.36
C SER A 19 7.78 -12.13 17.85
N SER A 20 7.18 -13.22 17.37
CA SER A 20 7.06 -13.43 15.93
C SER A 20 6.52 -12.13 15.34
N GLU A 21 7.31 -11.47 14.51
CA GLU A 21 6.89 -10.21 13.92
C GLU A 21 5.57 -10.52 13.19
N THR A 22 4.47 -9.90 13.60
CA THR A 22 3.13 -10.09 13.02
C THR A 22 3.03 -9.39 11.67
N CYS A 23 4.11 -9.38 10.92
CA CYS A 23 4.36 -8.53 9.77
C CYS A 23 4.73 -9.41 8.59
N GLY A 24 4.18 -9.12 7.41
CA GLY A 24 4.76 -9.59 6.15
C GLY A 24 6.24 -9.26 6.04
N ASP A 25 7.02 -10.18 5.45
CA ASP A 25 8.45 -9.99 5.21
C ASP A 25 8.67 -8.88 4.18
N PRO A 26 9.31 -7.74 4.52
CA PRO A 26 9.57 -6.67 3.57
C PRO A 26 10.34 -7.11 2.31
N ALA A 27 11.07 -8.23 2.36
CA ALA A 27 11.75 -8.80 1.19
C ALA A 27 10.77 -9.37 0.14
N ASN A 28 9.53 -9.68 0.52
CA ASN A 28 8.47 -10.12 -0.38
C ASN A 28 7.70 -8.96 -1.01
N ALA A 29 7.94 -7.72 -0.57
CA ALA A 29 7.23 -6.56 -1.07
C ALA A 29 7.78 -6.13 -2.44
N VAL A 30 6.87 -5.71 -3.33
CA VAL A 30 7.19 -5.19 -4.66
C VAL A 30 6.77 -3.73 -4.79
N PRO A 31 7.38 -2.96 -5.70
CA PRO A 31 6.93 -1.59 -5.95
C PRO A 31 5.49 -1.55 -6.45
N PHE A 32 4.71 -0.63 -5.91
CA PHE A 32 3.40 -0.23 -6.41
C PHE A 32 3.57 1.06 -7.21
N TYR A 33 3.43 0.96 -8.52
CA TYR A 33 3.69 2.05 -9.44
C TYR A 33 2.45 2.90 -9.64
N ARG A 34 2.64 4.21 -9.77
CA ARG A 34 1.60 5.18 -10.18
C ARG A 34 1.90 5.69 -11.59
N SER A 35 0.88 5.70 -12.43
CA SER A 35 0.88 6.35 -13.75
C SER A 35 -0.28 7.35 -13.84
N TYR A 36 -0.17 8.31 -14.77
CA TYR A 36 -1.22 9.27 -15.05
C TYR A 36 -1.40 9.42 -16.56
N SER A 37 -2.64 9.34 -17.04
CA SER A 37 -2.99 9.64 -18.44
C SER A 37 -3.49 11.08 -18.54
N PRO A 38 -2.76 11.99 -19.22
CA PRO A 38 -3.27 13.33 -19.48
C PRO A 38 -4.49 13.35 -20.41
N THR A 39 -4.66 12.31 -21.21
CA THR A 39 -5.79 12.16 -22.14
C THR A 39 -7.06 11.78 -21.40
N ASP A 40 -6.96 10.82 -20.48
CA ASP A 40 -8.10 10.31 -19.71
C ASP A 40 -8.32 11.13 -18.42
N VAL A 41 -7.33 11.92 -18.02
CA VAL A 41 -7.31 12.72 -16.79
C VAL A 41 -7.52 11.82 -15.56
N ASP A 42 -6.79 10.71 -15.51
CA ASP A 42 -6.98 9.66 -14.50
C ASP A 42 -5.65 9.05 -14.06
N HIS A 43 -5.62 8.58 -12.80
CA HIS A 43 -4.47 7.89 -12.21
C HIS A 43 -4.68 6.36 -12.18
N TYR A 44 -3.61 5.64 -12.48
CA TYR A 44 -3.60 4.19 -12.48
C TYR A 44 -2.48 3.65 -11.61
N TYR A 45 -2.79 2.61 -10.83
CA TYR A 45 -1.86 1.95 -9.93
C TYR A 45 -1.77 0.46 -10.21
N THR A 46 -0.55 -0.07 -10.27
CA THR A 46 -0.28 -1.50 -10.51
C THR A 46 1.01 -1.94 -9.83
N ALA A 47 1.10 -3.23 -9.51
CA ALA A 47 2.23 -3.82 -8.81
C ALA A 47 2.90 -4.92 -9.65
N GLY A 48 4.15 -5.21 -9.31
CA GLY A 48 4.85 -6.37 -9.87
C GLY A 48 5.16 -6.23 -11.37
N PRO A 49 5.46 -7.33 -12.07
CA PRO A 49 5.98 -7.33 -13.45
C PRO A 49 4.97 -6.85 -14.50
N ASP A 50 3.68 -6.78 -14.16
CA ASP A 50 2.62 -6.31 -15.06
C ASP A 50 2.67 -4.79 -15.30
N PHE A 51 3.57 -4.06 -14.62
CA PHE A 51 3.79 -2.62 -14.81
C PHE A 51 4.32 -2.24 -16.20
N VAL A 52 5.06 -3.14 -16.86
CA VAL A 52 5.95 -2.80 -17.99
C VAL A 52 5.19 -2.33 -19.24
N ASN A 53 3.87 -2.57 -19.33
CA ASN A 53 3.17 -2.52 -20.61
C ASN A 53 2.32 -1.26 -20.88
N ARG A 54 2.34 -0.23 -20.01
CA ARG A 54 1.43 0.93 -20.16
C ARG A 54 2.07 2.25 -20.57
N PHE A 55 3.40 2.40 -20.54
CA PHE A 55 4.07 3.65 -20.92
C PHE A 55 3.76 4.06 -22.37
N ASP A 56 3.91 3.12 -23.31
CA ASP A 56 3.63 3.34 -24.73
C ASP A 56 2.12 3.48 -25.05
N SER A 57 1.26 3.25 -24.05
CA SER A 57 -0.20 3.34 -24.16
C SER A 57 -0.78 4.66 -23.65
N GLY A 58 0.06 5.68 -23.43
CA GLY A 58 -0.39 7.00 -22.95
C GLY A 58 -0.51 7.15 -21.44
N TRP A 59 0.07 6.22 -20.67
CA TRP A 59 0.08 6.23 -19.20
C TRP A 59 1.52 6.36 -18.66
N PRO A 60 2.18 7.52 -18.85
CA PRO A 60 3.53 7.74 -18.36
C PRO A 60 3.62 7.51 -16.84
N LEU A 61 4.73 6.89 -16.44
CA LEU A 61 5.02 6.59 -15.04
C LEU A 61 5.31 7.88 -14.26
N GLN A 62 4.73 8.01 -13.07
CA GLN A 62 4.99 9.08 -12.11
C GLN A 62 5.88 8.63 -10.94
N GLY A 63 6.11 7.32 -10.77
CA GLY A 63 7.04 6.76 -9.80
C GLY A 63 6.45 5.62 -8.97
N VAL A 64 7.10 5.31 -7.86
CA VAL A 64 6.65 4.32 -6.87
C VAL A 64 5.80 5.03 -5.81
N ALA A 65 4.55 4.61 -5.65
CA ALA A 65 3.62 5.14 -4.65
C ALA A 65 3.84 4.52 -3.26
N GLY A 66 4.41 3.30 -3.22
CA GLY A 66 4.73 2.54 -2.02
C GLY A 66 5.17 1.13 -2.39
N PHE A 67 5.34 0.27 -1.38
CA PHE A 67 5.61 -1.16 -1.57
C PHE A 67 4.48 -1.99 -0.97
N VAL A 68 4.08 -3.02 -1.71
CA VAL A 68 2.88 -3.85 -1.47
C VAL A 68 3.23 -5.32 -1.67
N PHE A 69 2.36 -6.22 -1.21
CA PHE A 69 2.57 -7.67 -1.38
C PHE A 69 1.67 -8.21 -2.49
N LEU A 70 2.22 -9.08 -3.35
CA LEU A 70 1.44 -9.75 -4.41
C LEU A 70 0.63 -10.95 -3.88
N THR A 71 1.02 -11.47 -2.73
CA THR A 71 0.36 -12.57 -2.03
C THR A 71 0.02 -12.17 -0.61
N GLN A 72 -0.96 -12.85 -0.01
CA GLN A 72 -1.35 -12.63 1.38
C GLN A 72 -0.15 -12.85 2.31
N GLU A 73 0.17 -11.82 3.10
CA GLU A 73 1.19 -11.84 4.14
C GLU A 73 0.55 -11.60 5.52
N GLU A 74 1.31 -11.83 6.59
CA GLU A 74 0.83 -11.65 7.96
C GLU A 74 0.32 -10.22 8.20
N SER A 75 -0.85 -10.10 8.82
CA SER A 75 -1.58 -8.84 9.10
C SER A 75 -1.96 -7.99 7.88
N THR A 76 -1.84 -8.50 6.66
CA THR A 76 -2.33 -7.80 5.46
C THR A 76 -3.77 -8.16 5.14
N VAL A 77 -4.44 -7.35 4.34
CA VAL A 77 -5.76 -7.62 3.78
C VAL A 77 -5.73 -7.43 2.27
N PRO A 78 -6.64 -8.08 1.52
CA PRO A 78 -6.81 -7.83 0.11
C PRO A 78 -7.02 -6.35 -0.22
N PHE A 79 -6.34 -5.87 -1.27
CA PHE A 79 -6.55 -4.56 -1.88
C PHE A 79 -7.01 -4.77 -3.32
N TYR A 80 -8.25 -4.37 -3.60
CA TYR A 80 -8.92 -4.61 -4.87
C TYR A 80 -8.78 -3.41 -5.80
N HIS A 81 -8.71 -3.69 -7.10
CA HIS A 81 -8.84 -2.68 -8.15
C HIS A 81 -10.11 -2.95 -8.94
N ILE A 82 -11.05 -2.01 -8.85
CA ILE A 82 -12.30 -2.04 -9.60
C ILE A 82 -12.36 -0.87 -10.57
N TYR A 83 -13.01 -1.08 -11.70
CA TYR A 83 -13.05 -0.12 -12.79
C TYR A 83 -14.48 0.10 -13.27
N SER A 84 -14.85 1.37 -13.44
CA SER A 84 -16.11 1.78 -14.08
C SER A 84 -15.87 2.10 -15.54
N ARG A 85 -16.45 1.31 -16.46
CA ARG A 85 -16.44 1.64 -17.89
C ARG A 85 -17.28 2.88 -18.21
N THR A 86 -18.29 3.17 -17.41
CA THR A 86 -19.20 4.29 -17.62
C THR A 86 -18.58 5.61 -17.18
N ALA A 87 -17.89 5.61 -16.04
CA ALA A 87 -17.19 6.79 -15.53
C ALA A 87 -15.77 6.91 -16.07
N THR A 88 -15.19 5.84 -16.64
CA THR A 88 -13.77 5.75 -17.00
C THR A 88 -12.89 6.06 -15.78
N ASP A 89 -13.18 5.39 -14.66
CA ASP A 89 -12.57 5.71 -13.36
C ASP A 89 -12.02 4.45 -12.69
N ASN A 90 -10.79 4.55 -12.19
CA ASN A 90 -10.09 3.50 -11.44
C ASN A 90 -10.27 3.72 -9.94
N TYR A 91 -10.78 2.69 -9.24
CA TYR A 91 -11.02 2.75 -7.81
C TYR A 91 -10.36 1.58 -7.08
N TYR A 92 -9.75 1.88 -5.93
CA TYR A 92 -9.02 0.91 -5.14
C TYR A 92 -9.52 0.89 -3.69
N THR A 93 -9.75 -0.30 -3.14
CA THR A 93 -10.32 -0.46 -1.79
C THR A 93 -9.92 -1.77 -1.12
N ILE A 94 -9.77 -1.74 0.20
CA ILE A 94 -9.66 -2.95 1.04
C ILE A 94 -11.04 -3.47 1.49
N SER A 95 -12.10 -2.70 1.28
CA SER A 95 -13.46 -3.06 1.69
C SER A 95 -14.10 -4.00 0.67
N THR A 96 -14.28 -5.26 1.06
CA THR A 96 -15.06 -6.23 0.29
C THR A 96 -16.50 -5.78 0.09
N THR A 97 -17.07 -5.05 1.06
CA THR A 97 -18.43 -4.53 0.98
C THR A 97 -18.55 -3.45 -0.10
N GLU A 98 -17.59 -2.52 -0.17
CA GLU A 98 -17.56 -1.48 -1.22
C GLU A 98 -17.36 -2.10 -2.60
N ARG A 99 -16.41 -3.03 -2.72
CA ARG A 99 -16.18 -3.78 -3.95
C ARG A 99 -17.47 -4.44 -4.41
N ASP A 100 -18.12 -5.23 -3.55
CA ASP A 100 -19.32 -5.98 -3.92
C ASP A 100 -20.50 -5.07 -4.28
N ALA A 101 -20.64 -3.92 -3.62
CA ALA A 101 -21.62 -2.91 -3.97
C ALA A 101 -21.33 -2.29 -5.35
N ALA A 102 -20.08 -1.95 -5.63
CA ALA A 102 -19.67 -1.40 -6.92
C ALA A 102 -19.86 -2.40 -8.07
N LEU A 103 -19.54 -3.69 -7.85
CA LEU A 103 -19.77 -4.76 -8.84
C LEU A 103 -21.26 -4.90 -9.19
N LYS A 104 -22.15 -4.81 -8.19
CA LYS A 104 -23.62 -4.79 -8.43
C LYS A 104 -24.06 -3.57 -9.25
N ASN A 105 -23.32 -2.48 -9.19
CA ASN A 105 -23.56 -1.25 -9.93
C ASN A 105 -22.82 -1.21 -11.29
N GLY A 106 -22.29 -2.33 -11.77
CA GLY A 106 -21.71 -2.46 -13.11
C GLY A 106 -20.21 -2.16 -13.21
N TYR A 107 -19.51 -1.99 -12.09
CA TYR A 107 -18.05 -2.00 -12.08
C TYR A 107 -17.55 -3.41 -12.37
N ILE A 108 -16.32 -3.52 -12.86
CA ILE A 108 -15.61 -4.79 -13.00
C ILE A 108 -14.46 -4.86 -12.01
N ASN A 109 -14.16 -6.06 -11.50
CA ASN A 109 -12.87 -6.31 -10.86
C ASN A 109 -11.84 -6.56 -11.97
N VAL A 110 -10.76 -5.77 -11.99
CA VAL A 110 -9.76 -5.81 -13.06
C VAL A 110 -8.96 -7.11 -13.04
N THR A 111 -8.84 -7.76 -11.88
CA THR A 111 -8.14 -9.03 -11.67
C THR A 111 -9.10 -10.23 -11.61
N ASN A 112 -10.20 -10.21 -12.37
CA ASN A 112 -11.14 -11.34 -12.52
C ASN A 112 -11.72 -11.92 -11.21
N GLY A 113 -11.79 -11.11 -10.16
CA GLY A 113 -12.31 -11.51 -8.85
C GLY A 113 -11.25 -11.60 -7.77
N ASP A 114 -9.98 -11.74 -8.14
CA ASP A 114 -8.86 -11.78 -7.20
C ASP A 114 -8.50 -10.37 -6.67
N PRO A 115 -7.77 -10.27 -5.56
CA PRO A 115 -7.14 -9.01 -5.14
C PRO A 115 -6.10 -8.54 -6.16
N LEU A 116 -5.91 -7.23 -6.28
CA LEU A 116 -4.77 -6.70 -7.05
C LEU A 116 -3.46 -6.92 -6.27
N THR A 117 -3.49 -6.62 -4.97
CA THR A 117 -2.37 -6.77 -4.03
C THR A 117 -2.90 -6.98 -2.61
N TYR A 118 -2.00 -6.99 -1.63
CA TYR A 118 -2.29 -7.03 -0.21
C TYR A 118 -1.53 -5.90 0.52
N ILE A 119 -2.24 -5.20 1.42
CA ILE A 119 -1.73 -4.07 2.19
C ILE A 119 -2.16 -4.18 3.65
N TYR A 120 -1.56 -3.42 4.57
CA TYR A 120 -1.99 -3.44 5.97
C TYR A 120 -3.28 -2.61 6.15
N PRO A 121 -4.27 -3.09 6.93
CA PRO A 121 -5.48 -2.32 7.22
C PRO A 121 -5.27 -1.27 8.33
N THR A 122 -4.19 -1.37 9.11
CA THR A 122 -3.82 -0.46 10.20
C THR A 122 -2.33 -0.14 10.15
N GLN A 123 -1.91 0.92 10.85
CA GLN A 123 -0.51 1.33 10.88
C GLN A 123 0.33 0.40 11.76
N VAL A 124 1.00 -0.58 11.14
CA VAL A 124 1.86 -1.56 11.78
C VAL A 124 3.13 -1.78 10.93
N CYS A 125 4.15 -2.44 11.47
CA CYS A 125 5.29 -2.92 10.68
C CYS A 125 6.07 -1.82 9.93
N GLY A 126 6.08 -0.59 10.45
CA GLY A 126 6.71 0.56 9.79
C GLY A 126 5.97 1.05 8.54
N SER A 127 4.71 0.63 8.36
CA SER A 127 3.87 1.11 7.27
C SER A 127 3.49 2.58 7.43
N VAL A 128 3.21 3.20 6.30
CA VAL A 128 2.77 4.60 6.18
C VAL A 128 1.37 4.65 5.59
N PRO A 129 0.56 5.65 5.95
CA PRO A 129 -0.77 5.81 5.38
C PRO A 129 -0.71 5.96 3.87
N PHE A 130 -1.62 5.27 3.18
CA PHE A 130 -1.89 5.48 1.76
C PHE A 130 -3.18 6.26 1.63
N TYR A 131 -3.03 7.57 1.52
CA TYR A 131 -4.14 8.50 1.46
C TYR A 131 -4.89 8.35 0.15
N LYS A 132 -6.21 8.46 0.20
CA LYS A 132 -7.08 8.53 -0.97
C LYS A 132 -7.74 9.90 -1.01
N LEU A 133 -7.65 10.50 -2.18
CA LEU A 133 -8.21 11.79 -2.53
C LEU A 133 -9.11 11.62 -3.76
N TYR A 134 -10.07 12.52 -3.92
CA TYR A 134 -10.99 12.50 -5.05
C TYR A 134 -11.19 13.89 -5.64
N ASN A 135 -11.20 14.01 -6.96
CA ASN A 135 -11.58 15.24 -7.65
C ASN A 135 -12.95 15.08 -8.32
N PRO A 136 -14.02 15.73 -7.82
CA PRO A 136 -15.37 15.56 -8.36
C PRO A 136 -15.58 16.22 -9.73
N THR A 137 -14.67 17.12 -10.15
CA THR A 137 -14.75 17.75 -11.48
C THR A 137 -14.06 16.90 -12.53
N LYS A 138 -12.92 16.29 -12.18
CA LYS A 138 -12.15 15.41 -13.08
C LYS A 138 -12.66 13.97 -13.06
N LEU A 139 -13.39 13.59 -12.01
CA LEU A 139 -13.80 12.22 -11.71
C LEU A 139 -12.60 11.27 -11.53
N ASP A 140 -11.54 11.77 -10.88
CA ASP A 140 -10.26 11.07 -10.71
C ASP A 140 -10.00 10.73 -9.23
N ASN A 141 -9.59 9.49 -8.98
CA ASN A 141 -9.12 9.03 -7.68
C ASN A 141 -7.58 9.08 -7.61
N PHE A 142 -7.07 9.80 -6.62
CA PHE A 142 -5.65 9.97 -6.40
C PHE A 142 -5.21 9.34 -5.09
N TYR A 143 -4.09 8.61 -5.12
CA TYR A 143 -3.54 7.93 -3.96
C TYR A 143 -2.06 8.25 -3.76
N THR A 144 -1.68 8.53 -2.52
CA THR A 144 -0.29 8.89 -2.19
C THR A 144 0.09 8.51 -0.76
N THR A 145 1.36 8.23 -0.55
CA THR A 145 1.97 8.13 0.79
C THR A 145 2.59 9.46 1.24
N SER A 146 2.67 10.44 0.35
CA SER A 146 3.29 11.74 0.61
C SER A 146 2.26 12.72 1.17
N GLU A 147 2.41 13.07 2.46
CA GLU A 147 1.55 14.06 3.11
C GLU A 147 1.64 15.44 2.42
N SER A 148 2.82 15.85 1.96
CA SER A 148 2.96 17.13 1.24
C SER A 148 2.23 17.11 -0.11
N GLU A 149 2.31 16.00 -0.85
CA GLU A 149 1.60 15.86 -2.12
C GLU A 149 0.08 15.85 -1.92
N ARG A 150 -0.40 15.15 -0.89
CA ARG A 150 -1.81 15.20 -0.46
C ARG A 150 -2.25 16.64 -0.19
N LEU A 151 -1.50 17.39 0.62
CA LEU A 151 -1.84 18.78 0.96
C LEU A 151 -1.83 19.69 -0.28
N ASP A 152 -0.87 19.52 -1.20
CA ASP A 152 -0.79 20.31 -2.43
C ASP A 152 -1.99 20.04 -3.35
N PHE A 153 -2.41 18.78 -3.51
CA PHE A 153 -3.57 18.40 -4.31
C PHE A 153 -4.87 19.01 -3.75
N ILE A 154 -5.02 19.03 -2.43
CA ILE A 154 -6.16 19.65 -1.75
C ILE A 154 -6.14 21.17 -1.94
N ALA A 155 -4.99 21.80 -1.69
CA ALA A 155 -4.88 23.26 -1.69
C ALA A 155 -4.97 23.88 -3.09
N SER A 156 -4.51 23.17 -4.13
CA SER A 156 -4.27 23.78 -5.44
C SER A 156 -4.91 23.05 -6.62
N GLN A 157 -5.33 21.79 -6.47
CA GLN A 157 -5.78 20.97 -7.60
C GLN A 157 -7.24 20.53 -7.53
N GLY A 158 -7.98 20.97 -6.50
CA GLY A 158 -9.42 20.72 -6.35
C GLY A 158 -9.78 19.32 -5.92
N TYR A 159 -8.82 18.58 -5.33
CA TYR A 159 -9.10 17.30 -4.70
C TYR A 159 -9.64 17.51 -3.29
N ILE A 160 -10.48 16.59 -2.84
CA ILE A 160 -10.91 16.47 -1.45
C ILE A 160 -10.28 15.24 -0.83
N ASP A 161 -9.98 15.31 0.47
CA ASP A 161 -9.54 14.17 1.26
C ASP A 161 -10.72 13.22 1.47
N VAL A 162 -10.50 11.93 1.22
CA VAL A 162 -11.55 10.91 1.36
C VAL A 162 -11.29 10.06 2.59
N GLU A 163 -10.16 9.36 2.62
CA GLU A 163 -9.81 8.42 3.67
C GLU A 163 -8.34 7.99 3.61
N ILE A 164 -7.90 7.22 4.60
CA ILE A 164 -6.73 6.36 4.48
C ILE A 164 -7.20 5.04 3.90
N ALA A 165 -6.87 4.77 2.63
CA ALA A 165 -7.29 3.55 1.93
C ALA A 165 -6.65 2.28 2.48
N GLY A 166 -5.56 2.44 3.22
CA GLY A 166 -4.81 1.40 3.92
C GLY A 166 -3.39 1.89 4.21
N TYR A 167 -2.50 0.96 4.54
CA TYR A 167 -1.12 1.27 4.87
C TYR A 167 -0.17 0.39 4.08
N VAL A 168 0.81 1.02 3.45
CA VAL A 168 1.80 0.37 2.59
C VAL A 168 3.20 0.59 3.16
N LEU A 169 4.17 -0.20 2.72
CA LEU A 169 5.57 0.09 3.04
C LEU A 169 6.02 1.36 2.28
N PRO A 170 6.87 2.21 2.89
CA PRO A 170 7.19 3.53 2.33
C PRO A 170 7.90 3.44 0.98
N ALA A 171 7.61 4.39 0.08
CA ALA A 171 8.23 4.48 -1.25
C ALA A 171 9.73 4.86 -1.21
N THR A 172 10.23 5.36 -0.08
CA THR A 172 11.66 5.62 0.11
C THR A 172 12.40 4.31 0.36
N PRO A 173 13.54 4.05 -0.31
CA PRO A 173 14.28 2.81 -0.12
C PRO A 173 14.71 2.67 1.35
N PHE A 174 14.56 1.46 1.89
CA PHE A 174 15.00 1.04 3.23
C PHE A 174 16.52 1.21 3.51
N HIS A 175 17.28 1.82 2.60
CA HIS A 175 18.74 1.93 2.66
C HIS A 175 19.27 3.14 3.45
N THR A 176 18.43 3.91 4.15
CA THR A 176 18.88 5.03 5.00
C THR A 176 18.60 4.86 6.49
N LEU A 177 18.13 3.68 6.95
CA LEU A 177 17.86 3.44 8.38
C LEU A 177 18.76 2.38 9.05
N PHE A 178 19.67 1.75 8.30
CA PHE A 178 20.78 0.97 8.88
C PHE A 178 22.07 1.46 8.24
N GLY A 179 22.77 2.33 8.97
CA GLY A 179 23.95 3.05 8.50
C GLY A 179 25.09 2.16 8.03
N GLN A 180 25.89 2.73 7.12
CA GLN A 180 27.32 2.49 7.10
C GLN A 180 27.96 3.13 8.35
#